data_AF-A0AAJ3KHG4-F1
#
_entry.id   AF-A0AAJ3KHG4-F1
#
_cell.length_a   1.000
_cell.length_b   1.000
_cell.length_c   1.000
_cell.angle_alpha   90.00
_cell.angle_beta   90.00
_cell.angle_gamma   90.00
#
_symmetry.space_group_name_H-M   'P 1'
#
loop_
_entity.id
_entity.type
_entity.pdbx_description
1 polymer ?
#
loop_
_entity_poly.entity_id
_entity_poly.type
_entity_poly.pdbx_seq_one_letter_code
_entity_poly.pdbx_strand_id
1 'polypeptide(L)'
;VLNPPTDCLSPIEDLLIKKGLSKAIDSRFASTATREPQVTQGNPFQVEVGLVFGGDLNSDSPIEILRFANRVPLMYQQGGCLLTKALESVDWKRYGLEQPGGRGIPKGPAAVLVHLASTNVQFTSEAKEAVAANEEVLEEIRRALLEVGRGLKNHLKKSSQRKKAQEKFELINVILPEISKKSSQLLGREEPDLAPVITQIMNAVFCEEELGWDKERKLATCEITVFNYTARARAYTILAKWPESDSVAMKENPMGGRKEAHGLWAWRLDTLNPGASATISFSLSGLGRGDWGDTDIFFRGNGDIIGATKIDEKLLEELRNREALRAAEEEVRSKDDPVIDGLAERAEDPLQDPAREKIFDMGSLAPDQEVVE
;
A
#
# COMPACT_ATOMS: atom_id res chain seq x y z
N VAL A 1 20.23 1.80 -24.10
CA VAL A 1 19.26 0.74 -24.47
C VAL A 1 18.04 0.99 -23.61
N LEU A 2 16.86 1.17 -24.20
CA LEU A 2 15.63 1.35 -23.42
C LEU A 2 15.30 0.05 -22.68
N ASN A 3 14.73 0.20 -21.48
CA ASN A 3 14.20 -0.95 -20.75
C ASN A 3 13.04 -1.55 -21.56
N PRO A 4 12.90 -2.89 -21.59
CA PRO A 4 11.77 -3.54 -22.26
C PRO A 4 10.43 -3.10 -21.64
N PRO A 5 9.34 -3.16 -22.41
CA PRO A 5 8.03 -2.70 -21.96
C PRO A 5 7.55 -3.51 -20.74
N THR A 6 7.03 -2.81 -19.73
CA THR A 6 6.56 -3.38 -18.46
C THR A 6 5.04 -3.63 -18.42
N ASP A 7 4.33 -3.17 -19.46
CA ASP A 7 2.86 -3.26 -19.61
C ASP A 7 2.36 -4.68 -19.93
N CYS A 8 3.26 -5.63 -20.17
CA CYS A 8 2.90 -7.02 -20.44
C CYS A 8 2.62 -7.84 -19.16
N LEU A 9 2.68 -7.23 -17.98
CA LEU A 9 2.47 -7.90 -16.70
C LEU A 9 1.04 -7.72 -16.21
N SER A 10 0.49 -8.78 -15.59
CA SER A 10 -0.84 -8.76 -14.99
C SER A 10 -0.73 -9.10 -13.50
N PRO A 11 -0.45 -8.09 -12.63
CA PRO A 11 -0.37 -8.28 -11.17
C PRO A 11 -1.73 -8.69 -10.57
N ILE A 12 -1.74 -9.11 -9.30
CA ILE A 12 -2.98 -9.40 -8.56
C ILE A 12 -3.59 -8.12 -8.00
N GLU A 13 -2.78 -7.13 -7.67
CA GLU A 13 -3.11 -5.84 -7.04
C GLU A 13 -3.32 -5.90 -5.52
N ASP A 14 -2.87 -4.85 -4.83
CA ASP A 14 -2.90 -4.70 -3.37
C ASP A 14 -4.29 -4.95 -2.76
N LEU A 15 -5.34 -4.39 -3.36
CA LEU A 15 -6.71 -4.52 -2.88
C LEU A 15 -7.21 -5.97 -2.94
N LEU A 16 -6.91 -6.69 -4.01
CA LEU A 16 -7.35 -8.07 -4.20
C LEU A 16 -6.57 -9.02 -3.29
N ILE A 17 -5.26 -8.79 -3.10
CA ILE A 17 -4.45 -9.54 -2.12
C ILE A 17 -5.01 -9.33 -0.72
N LYS A 18 -5.31 -8.09 -0.33
CA LYS A 18 -5.88 -7.77 0.98
C LYS A 18 -7.22 -8.48 1.20
N LYS A 19 -8.13 -8.43 0.22
CA LYS A 19 -9.42 -9.14 0.28
C LYS A 19 -9.27 -10.65 0.37
N GLY A 20 -8.38 -11.22 -0.44
CA GLY A 20 -8.13 -12.66 -0.47
C GLY A 20 -7.62 -13.17 0.88
N LEU A 21 -6.63 -12.48 1.44
CA LEU A 21 -6.05 -12.84 2.73
C LEU A 21 -7.02 -12.64 3.89
N SER A 22 -7.74 -11.51 3.94
CA SER A 22 -8.73 -11.25 5.00
C SER A 22 -9.93 -12.18 4.96
N LYS A 23 -10.28 -12.74 3.79
CA LYS A 23 -11.37 -13.72 3.67
C LYS A 23 -10.93 -15.13 4.05
N ALA A 24 -9.72 -15.52 3.66
CA ALA A 24 -9.19 -16.86 3.89
C ALA A 24 -8.71 -17.04 5.34
N ILE A 25 -8.17 -15.99 5.94
CA ILE A 25 -7.63 -15.96 7.29
C ILE A 25 -8.34 -14.82 8.02
N ASP A 26 -9.17 -15.14 9.01
CA ASP A 26 -9.77 -14.14 9.90
C ASP A 26 -8.65 -13.45 10.66
N SER A 27 -8.17 -12.34 10.13
CA SER A 27 -6.96 -11.66 10.59
C SER A 27 -7.33 -10.26 11.06
N ARG A 28 -6.69 -9.83 12.15
CA ARG A 28 -6.95 -8.49 12.73
C ARG A 28 -6.25 -7.38 11.97
N PHE A 29 -5.25 -7.74 11.18
CA PHE A 29 -4.42 -6.81 10.45
C PHE A 29 -3.96 -7.42 9.13
N ALA A 30 -4.01 -6.63 8.06
CA ALA A 30 -3.53 -6.99 6.74
C ALA A 30 -2.76 -5.80 6.15
N SER A 31 -1.53 -6.07 5.70
CA SER A 31 -0.66 -5.11 5.03
C SER A 31 -0.20 -5.69 3.71
N THR A 32 -0.23 -4.89 2.65
CA THR A 32 0.14 -5.30 1.30
C THR A 32 1.10 -4.27 0.70
N ALA A 33 1.97 -4.73 -0.18
CA ALA A 33 2.87 -3.88 -0.96
C ALA A 33 3.02 -4.44 -2.37
N THR A 34 2.63 -3.64 -3.36
CA THR A 34 2.88 -3.88 -4.78
C THR A 34 4.02 -2.96 -5.23
N ARG A 35 5.14 -3.57 -5.67
CA ARG A 35 6.30 -2.83 -6.17
C ARG A 35 6.12 -2.46 -7.64
N GLU A 36 6.88 -1.48 -8.09
CA GLU A 36 6.94 -1.14 -9.51
C GLU A 36 7.63 -2.26 -10.30
N PRO A 37 7.21 -2.53 -11.55
CA PRO A 37 7.89 -3.50 -12.40
C PRO A 37 9.37 -3.16 -12.58
N GLN A 38 10.23 -4.18 -12.52
CA GLN A 38 11.66 -4.09 -12.79
C GLN A 38 12.01 -5.09 -13.91
N VAL A 39 13.22 -4.99 -14.46
CA VAL A 39 13.66 -5.87 -15.55
C VAL A 39 14.90 -6.63 -15.13
N THR A 40 14.89 -7.95 -15.31
CA THR A 40 16.06 -8.81 -15.12
C THR A 40 16.32 -9.64 -16.38
N GLN A 41 17.55 -9.61 -16.89
CA GLN A 41 17.95 -10.38 -18.08
C GLN A 41 17.00 -10.20 -19.30
N GLY A 42 16.48 -8.98 -19.49
CA GLY A 42 15.53 -8.65 -20.56
C GLY A 42 14.08 -9.08 -20.32
N ASN A 43 13.75 -9.65 -19.16
CA ASN A 43 12.40 -10.04 -18.78
C ASN A 43 11.87 -9.09 -17.70
N PRO A 44 10.74 -8.39 -17.94
CA PRO A 44 10.09 -7.61 -16.90
C PRO A 44 9.47 -8.53 -15.84
N PHE A 45 9.58 -8.13 -14.58
CA PHE A 45 8.97 -8.80 -13.45
C PHE A 45 8.41 -7.78 -12.46
N GLN A 46 7.41 -8.18 -11.69
CA GLN A 46 6.80 -7.39 -10.64
C GLN A 46 6.58 -8.25 -9.40
N VAL A 47 6.78 -7.65 -8.23
CA VAL A 47 6.67 -8.33 -6.95
C VAL A 47 5.55 -7.72 -6.13
N GLU A 48 4.72 -8.60 -5.57
CA GLU A 48 3.65 -8.23 -4.66
C GLU A 48 3.78 -9.08 -3.39
N VAL A 49 3.63 -8.43 -2.24
CA VAL A 49 3.72 -9.08 -0.93
C VAL A 49 2.50 -8.72 -0.11
N GLY A 50 1.90 -9.71 0.53
CA GLY A 50 0.86 -9.53 1.54
C GLY A 50 1.30 -10.13 2.87
N LEU A 51 0.97 -9.49 3.98
CA LEU A 51 1.16 -10.01 5.33
C LEU A 51 -0.16 -9.85 6.08
N VAL A 52 -0.61 -10.93 6.69
CA VAL A 52 -1.69 -10.90 7.68
C VAL A 52 -1.17 -11.29 9.05
N PHE A 53 -1.74 -10.67 10.08
CA PHE A 53 -1.35 -10.88 11.47
C PHE A 53 -2.57 -11.04 12.37
N GLY A 54 -2.44 -11.96 13.34
CA GLY A 54 -3.46 -12.28 14.32
C GLY A 54 -4.51 -13.26 13.80
N GLY A 55 -5.64 -13.32 14.50
CA GLY A 55 -6.72 -14.22 14.14
C GLY A 55 -6.65 -15.57 14.84
N ASP A 56 -7.07 -16.60 14.10
CA ASP A 56 -6.96 -18.01 14.47
C ASP A 56 -5.56 -18.60 14.20
N LEU A 57 -4.61 -17.79 13.73
CA LEU A 57 -3.23 -18.22 13.53
C LEU A 57 -2.54 -18.47 14.88
N ASN A 58 -1.83 -19.60 14.97
CA ASN A 58 -1.12 -19.99 16.19
C ASN A 58 0.14 -19.13 16.40
N SER A 59 0.36 -18.65 17.63
CA SER A 59 1.51 -17.80 17.97
C SER A 59 2.85 -18.55 18.01
N ASP A 60 2.82 -19.84 18.30
CA ASP A 60 4.03 -20.62 18.59
C ASP A 60 4.55 -21.42 17.38
N SER A 61 3.77 -21.46 16.30
CA SER A 61 4.14 -22.10 15.04
C SER A 61 5.00 -21.17 14.16
N PRO A 62 5.81 -21.75 13.24
CA PRO A 62 6.36 -20.99 12.13
C PRO A 62 5.25 -20.28 11.37
N ILE A 63 5.54 -19.10 10.84
CA ILE A 63 4.59 -18.37 10.01
C ILE A 63 4.21 -19.18 8.77
N GLU A 64 2.99 -18.99 8.28
CA GLU A 64 2.53 -19.60 7.04
C GLU A 64 3.09 -18.81 5.85
N ILE A 65 3.63 -19.51 4.84
CA ILE A 65 4.25 -18.88 3.67
C ILE A 65 3.49 -19.31 2.42
N LEU A 66 2.80 -18.36 1.80
CA LEU A 66 2.02 -18.55 0.59
C LEU A 66 2.83 -18.04 -0.61
N ARG A 67 3.25 -18.96 -1.47
CA ARG A 67 4.13 -18.66 -2.62
C ARG A 67 3.34 -18.70 -3.90
N PHE A 68 3.43 -17.66 -4.70
CA PHE A 68 2.79 -17.58 -6.02
C PHE A 68 3.77 -17.14 -7.10
N ALA A 69 3.67 -17.76 -8.26
CA ALA A 69 4.34 -17.31 -9.48
C ALA A 69 3.31 -17.22 -10.60
N ASN A 70 3.17 -16.07 -11.26
CA ASN A 70 2.17 -15.82 -12.30
C ASN A 70 0.75 -16.32 -11.91
N ARG A 71 0.30 -15.95 -10.70
CA ARG A 71 -0.99 -16.36 -10.10
C ARG A 71 -1.16 -17.87 -9.83
N VAL A 72 -0.12 -18.69 -9.99
CA VAL A 72 -0.13 -20.12 -9.68
C VAL A 72 0.50 -20.36 -8.30
N PRO A 73 -0.20 -21.06 -7.38
CA PRO A 73 0.35 -21.39 -6.07
C PRO A 73 1.46 -22.46 -6.18
N LEU A 74 2.57 -22.25 -5.47
CA LEU A 74 3.69 -23.18 -5.38
C LEU A 74 3.62 -23.92 -4.04
N MET A 75 3.26 -25.20 -4.07
CA MET A 75 2.99 -25.97 -2.84
C MET A 75 4.22 -26.76 -2.36
N TYR A 76 5.06 -27.27 -3.27
CA TYR A 76 6.18 -28.14 -2.90
C TYR A 76 7.53 -27.43 -2.92
N GLN A 77 8.56 -28.09 -2.38
CA GLN A 77 9.97 -27.63 -2.43
C GLN A 77 10.23 -26.23 -1.83
N GLN A 78 9.57 -25.92 -0.71
CA GLN A 78 9.70 -24.62 -0.04
C GLN A 78 11.15 -24.23 0.29
N GLY A 79 11.98 -25.16 0.77
CA GLY A 79 13.36 -24.87 1.19
C GLY A 79 14.31 -24.46 0.05
N GLY A 80 14.01 -24.85 -1.19
CA GLY A 80 14.82 -24.49 -2.35
C GLY A 80 14.41 -23.16 -3.02
N CYS A 81 13.20 -22.68 -2.71
CA CYS A 81 12.56 -21.58 -3.43
C CYS A 81 13.16 -20.22 -3.09
N LEU A 82 13.41 -19.40 -4.11
CA LEU A 82 13.84 -18.01 -3.96
C LEU A 82 12.93 -17.19 -3.02
N LEU A 83 11.62 -17.37 -3.14
CA LEU A 83 10.62 -16.61 -2.37
C LEU A 83 10.78 -16.86 -0.86
N THR A 84 10.99 -18.12 -0.47
CA THR A 84 11.25 -18.50 0.92
C THR A 84 12.57 -17.93 1.42
N LYS A 85 13.64 -18.04 0.61
CA LYS A 85 14.97 -17.52 0.96
C LYS A 85 14.96 -16.00 1.15
N ALA A 86 14.19 -15.28 0.34
CA ALA A 86 14.00 -13.84 0.49
C ALA A 86 13.35 -13.51 1.85
N LEU A 87 12.34 -14.28 2.26
CA LEU A 87 11.69 -14.13 3.57
C LEU A 87 12.63 -14.45 4.73
N GLU A 88 13.44 -15.51 4.62
CA GLU A 88 14.45 -15.89 5.63
C GLU A 88 15.57 -14.85 5.77
N SER A 89 15.84 -14.07 4.71
CA SER A 89 16.89 -13.03 4.71
C SER A 89 16.53 -11.79 5.54
N VAL A 90 15.25 -11.64 5.92
CA VAL A 90 14.75 -10.50 6.68
C VAL A 90 14.83 -10.79 8.19
N ASP A 91 15.30 -9.79 8.96
CA ASP A 91 15.32 -9.84 10.42
C ASP A 91 13.95 -9.44 10.98
N TRP A 92 13.05 -10.42 11.08
CA TRP A 92 11.66 -10.24 11.50
C TRP A 92 11.52 -9.86 12.98
N LYS A 93 12.55 -10.12 13.79
CA LYS A 93 12.61 -9.72 15.20
C LYS A 93 12.48 -8.21 15.37
N ARG A 94 13.02 -7.43 14.42
CA ARG A 94 12.91 -5.96 14.41
C ARG A 94 11.49 -5.46 14.12
N TYR A 95 10.66 -6.31 13.53
CA TYR A 95 9.29 -6.01 13.10
C TYR A 95 8.23 -6.61 14.02
N GLY A 96 8.64 -7.31 15.09
CA GLY A 96 7.75 -7.77 16.16
C GLY A 96 7.32 -9.24 16.06
N LEU A 97 7.91 -10.03 15.15
CA LEU A 97 7.77 -11.49 15.16
C LEU A 97 8.93 -12.13 15.94
N GLU A 98 8.72 -13.35 16.44
CA GLU A 98 9.79 -14.08 17.12
C GLU A 98 10.65 -14.81 16.09
N GLN A 99 11.97 -14.80 16.26
CA GLN A 99 12.88 -15.50 15.36
C GLN A 99 14.04 -16.09 16.16
N PRO A 100 13.87 -17.32 16.70
CA PRO A 100 14.93 -17.97 17.48
C PRO A 100 16.21 -18.11 16.65
N GLY A 101 17.34 -17.61 17.18
CA GLY A 101 18.63 -17.67 16.48
C GLY A 101 18.83 -16.64 15.35
N GLY A 102 17.87 -15.76 15.08
CA GLY A 102 18.01 -14.64 14.14
C GLY A 102 18.20 -15.03 12.67
N ARG A 103 17.99 -16.30 12.32
CA ARG A 103 18.05 -16.84 10.96
C ARG A 103 16.93 -17.87 10.76
N GLY A 104 16.42 -17.96 9.54
CA GLY A 104 15.36 -18.90 9.16
C GLY A 104 13.96 -18.30 9.29
N ILE A 105 12.94 -19.16 9.22
CA ILE A 105 11.53 -18.73 9.21
C ILE A 105 11.13 -18.23 10.61
N PRO A 106 10.53 -17.03 10.73
CA PRO A 106 10.06 -16.53 12.03
C PRO A 106 8.84 -17.33 12.52
N LYS A 107 8.56 -17.19 13.82
CA LYS A 107 7.40 -17.71 14.50
C LYS A 107 6.45 -16.57 14.87
N GLY A 108 5.17 -16.86 14.83
CA GLY A 108 4.14 -15.91 15.20
C GLY A 108 2.81 -16.19 14.49
N PRO A 109 1.73 -15.52 14.92
CA PRO A 109 0.41 -15.66 14.33
C PRO A 109 0.34 -14.81 13.05
N ALA A 110 1.13 -15.18 12.03
CA ALA A 110 1.22 -14.43 10.79
C ALA A 110 1.29 -15.35 9.57
N ALA A 111 0.73 -14.88 8.46
CA ALA A 111 0.89 -15.49 7.15
C ALA A 111 1.42 -14.46 6.16
N VAL A 112 2.36 -14.87 5.31
CA VAL A 112 3.02 -14.01 4.33
C VAL A 112 2.80 -14.59 2.94
N LEU A 113 2.17 -13.81 2.07
CA LEU A 113 2.02 -14.07 0.66
C LEU A 113 3.12 -13.36 -0.11
N VAL A 114 3.80 -14.08 -1.00
CA VAL A 114 4.78 -13.52 -1.93
C VAL A 114 4.40 -13.96 -3.34
N HIS A 115 4.10 -13.00 -4.20
CA HIS A 115 3.77 -13.19 -5.59
C HIS A 115 4.84 -12.58 -6.49
N LEU A 116 5.30 -13.38 -7.45
CA LEU A 116 6.20 -12.96 -8.53
C LEU A 116 5.44 -13.07 -9.87
N ALA A 117 5.22 -11.94 -10.52
CA ALA A 117 4.73 -11.87 -11.90
C ALA A 117 5.91 -11.63 -12.83
N SER A 118 6.07 -12.42 -13.89
CA SER A 118 7.10 -12.22 -14.92
C SER A 118 6.69 -12.87 -16.23
N THR A 119 7.16 -12.34 -17.35
CA THR A 119 7.00 -12.99 -18.68
C THR A 119 7.69 -14.36 -18.71
N ASN A 120 8.81 -14.48 -18.00
CA ASN A 120 9.59 -15.71 -17.89
C ASN A 120 10.08 -15.89 -16.45
N VAL A 121 9.44 -16.81 -15.71
CA VAL A 121 9.86 -17.20 -14.37
C VAL A 121 10.89 -18.33 -14.47
N GLN A 122 12.07 -18.11 -13.89
CA GLN A 122 13.12 -19.12 -13.82
C GLN A 122 12.80 -20.12 -12.70
N PHE A 123 12.61 -21.39 -13.04
CA PHE A 123 12.35 -22.46 -12.07
C PHE A 123 13.58 -23.35 -11.87
N THR A 124 13.71 -23.97 -10.69
CA THR A 124 14.79 -24.90 -10.37
C THR A 124 14.68 -26.24 -11.09
N SER A 125 13.46 -26.62 -11.49
CA SER A 125 13.14 -27.88 -12.16
C SER A 125 11.97 -27.71 -13.14
N GLU A 126 11.83 -28.67 -14.05
CA GLU A 126 10.75 -28.72 -15.04
C GLU A 126 9.36 -28.82 -14.41
N ALA A 127 9.27 -29.32 -13.17
CA ALA A 127 8.03 -29.42 -12.42
C ALA A 127 7.47 -28.06 -11.98
N LYS A 128 8.25 -26.98 -12.08
CA LYS A 128 7.86 -25.59 -11.75
C LYS A 128 7.38 -25.37 -10.31
N GLU A 129 7.91 -26.14 -9.36
CA GLU A 129 7.53 -26.06 -7.93
C GLU A 129 8.31 -25.00 -7.12
N ALA A 130 9.47 -24.57 -7.62
CA ALA A 130 10.32 -23.60 -6.94
C ALA A 130 11.03 -22.66 -7.92
N VAL A 131 11.02 -21.37 -7.59
CA VAL A 131 11.72 -20.32 -8.33
C VAL A 131 13.23 -20.42 -8.04
N ALA A 132 14.02 -20.35 -9.11
CA ALA A 132 15.47 -20.40 -9.09
C ALA A 132 16.09 -19.15 -8.45
N ALA A 133 17.36 -19.25 -8.03
CA ALA A 133 18.05 -18.14 -7.40
C ALA A 133 18.43 -17.06 -8.42
N ASN A 134 17.95 -15.83 -8.18
CA ASN A 134 18.33 -14.63 -8.92
C ASN A 134 18.49 -13.49 -7.90
N GLU A 135 19.65 -12.83 -7.87
CA GLU A 135 19.97 -11.80 -6.88
C GLU A 135 19.13 -10.52 -7.05
N GLU A 136 18.87 -10.10 -8.28
CA GLU A 136 18.07 -8.90 -8.57
C GLU A 136 16.62 -9.09 -8.08
N VAL A 137 16.04 -10.26 -8.37
CA VAL A 137 14.68 -10.60 -7.93
C VAL A 137 14.64 -10.78 -6.40
N LEU A 138 15.68 -11.39 -5.80
CA LEU A 138 15.77 -11.57 -4.34
C LEU A 138 15.74 -10.23 -3.61
N GLU A 139 16.56 -9.28 -4.04
CA GLU A 139 16.68 -7.97 -3.40
C GLU A 139 15.37 -7.18 -3.53
N GLU A 140 14.68 -7.29 -4.67
CA GLU A 140 13.39 -6.63 -4.87
C GLU A 140 12.29 -7.23 -3.97
N ILE A 141 12.24 -8.56 -3.85
CA ILE A 141 11.34 -9.24 -2.90
C ILE A 141 11.67 -8.82 -1.46
N ARG A 142 12.95 -8.75 -1.12
CA ARG A 142 13.40 -8.32 0.21
C ARG A 142 12.91 -6.91 0.53
N ARG A 143 13.00 -5.98 -0.43
CA ARG A 143 12.50 -4.59 -0.26
C ARG A 143 11.01 -4.55 -0.01
N ALA A 144 10.22 -5.30 -0.78
CA ALA A 144 8.80 -5.44 -0.56
C ALA A 144 8.49 -5.99 0.86
N LEU A 145 9.14 -7.07 1.27
CA LEU A 145 8.97 -7.65 2.62
C LEU A 145 9.31 -6.67 3.74
N LEU A 146 10.37 -5.87 3.59
CA LEU A 146 10.73 -4.84 4.56
C LEU A 146 9.66 -3.74 4.66
N GLU A 147 9.00 -3.38 3.56
CA GLU A 147 7.88 -2.44 3.55
C GLU A 147 6.70 -2.98 4.36
N VAL A 148 6.29 -4.23 4.09
CA VAL A 148 5.18 -4.85 4.82
C VAL A 148 5.53 -5.08 6.30
N GLY A 149 6.78 -5.43 6.60
CA GLY A 149 7.30 -5.56 7.97
C GLY A 149 7.25 -4.26 8.77
N ARG A 150 7.53 -3.10 8.14
CA ARG A 150 7.35 -1.78 8.79
C ARG A 150 5.88 -1.53 9.14
N GLY A 151 4.96 -1.89 8.25
CA GLY A 151 3.52 -1.84 8.52
C GLY A 151 3.14 -2.66 9.76
N LEU A 152 3.58 -3.91 9.84
CA LEU A 152 3.36 -4.77 11.01
C LEU A 152 3.90 -4.16 12.30
N LYS A 153 5.13 -3.65 12.27
CA LYS A 153 5.75 -3.02 13.45
C LYS A 153 4.94 -1.84 13.97
N ASN A 154 4.44 -1.00 13.06
CA ASN A 154 3.62 0.16 13.41
C ASN A 154 2.29 -0.29 14.02
N HIS A 155 1.64 -1.30 13.44
CA HIS A 155 0.42 -1.89 13.99
C HIS A 155 0.63 -2.43 15.40
N LEU A 156 1.68 -3.24 15.63
CA LEU A 156 2.00 -3.79 16.94
C LEU A 156 2.31 -2.70 17.98
N LYS A 157 3.04 -1.66 17.59
CA LYS A 157 3.34 -0.51 18.45
C LYS A 157 2.05 0.25 18.81
N LYS A 158 1.20 0.54 17.81
CA LYS A 158 -0.09 1.23 17.99
C LYS A 158 -1.02 0.43 18.91
N SER A 159 -1.13 -0.88 18.68
CA SER A 159 -1.92 -1.81 19.50
C SER A 159 -1.43 -1.86 20.95
N SER A 160 -0.11 -1.99 21.17
CA SER A 160 0.47 -1.99 22.52
C SER A 160 0.27 -0.67 23.26
N GLN A 161 0.45 0.46 22.58
CA GLN A 161 0.23 1.79 23.16
C GLN A 161 -1.24 2.03 23.50
N ARG A 162 -2.15 1.66 22.60
CA ARG A 162 -3.60 1.74 22.82
C ARG A 162 -4.04 0.90 24.02
N LYS A 163 -3.53 -0.34 24.14
CA LYS A 163 -3.82 -1.22 25.27
C LYS A 163 -3.37 -0.61 26.60
N LYS A 164 -2.12 -0.14 26.70
CA LYS A 164 -1.61 0.52 27.92
C LYS A 164 -2.39 1.77 28.28
N ALA A 165 -2.78 2.56 27.27
CA ALA A 165 -3.52 3.78 27.48
C ALA A 165 -4.97 3.50 27.94
N GLN A 166 -5.60 2.46 27.37
CA GLN A 166 -6.92 1.98 27.78
C GLN A 166 -6.90 1.46 29.22
N GLU A 167 -5.92 0.61 29.57
CA GLU A 167 -5.74 0.08 30.94
C GLU A 167 -5.56 1.24 31.94
N LYS A 168 -4.75 2.24 31.59
CA LYS A 168 -4.56 3.44 32.40
C LYS A 168 -5.87 4.23 32.55
N PHE A 169 -6.61 4.43 31.47
CA PHE A 169 -7.87 5.20 31.47
C PHE A 169 -8.95 4.51 32.32
N GLU A 170 -9.12 3.20 32.15
CA GLU A 170 -10.05 2.39 32.94
C GLU A 170 -9.71 2.46 34.42
N LEU A 171 -8.43 2.30 34.76
CA LEU A 171 -7.95 2.39 36.14
C LEU A 171 -8.25 3.78 36.75
N ILE A 172 -8.04 4.86 35.98
CA ILE A 172 -8.32 6.22 36.43
C ILE A 172 -9.82 6.43 36.66
N ASN A 173 -10.68 5.96 35.75
CA ASN A 173 -12.13 6.11 35.88
C ASN A 173 -12.70 5.36 37.08
N VAL A 174 -12.08 4.25 37.49
CA VAL A 174 -12.49 3.50 38.69
C VAL A 174 -11.92 4.13 39.96
N ILE A 175 -10.64 4.46 39.98
CA ILE A 175 -9.94 4.87 41.21
C ILE A 175 -10.20 6.34 41.56
N LEU A 176 -10.18 7.24 40.57
CA LEU A 176 -10.19 8.68 40.84
C LEU A 176 -11.51 9.16 41.50
N PRO A 177 -12.72 8.70 41.08
CA PRO A 177 -13.96 9.04 41.77
C PRO A 177 -14.02 8.51 43.20
N GLU A 178 -13.51 7.30 43.45
CA GLU A 178 -13.46 6.72 44.79
C GLU A 178 -12.53 7.48 45.73
N ILE A 179 -11.39 7.96 45.22
CA ILE A 179 -10.50 8.86 45.97
C ILE A 179 -11.21 10.18 46.27
N SER A 180 -11.82 10.80 45.24
CA SER A 180 -12.54 12.08 45.36
C SER A 180 -13.61 12.01 46.45
N LYS A 181 -14.46 10.98 46.40
CA LYS A 181 -15.55 10.75 47.36
C LYS A 181 -15.03 10.57 48.78
N LYS A 182 -14.02 9.72 48.99
CA LYS A 182 -13.45 9.49 50.34
C LYS A 182 -12.77 10.73 50.89
N SER A 183 -11.99 11.45 50.08
CA SER A 183 -11.33 12.69 50.50
C SER A 183 -12.34 13.79 50.83
N SER A 184 -13.40 13.92 50.04
CA SER A 184 -14.48 14.88 50.25
C SER A 184 -15.27 14.57 51.53
N GLN A 185 -15.57 13.29 51.79
CA GLN A 185 -16.20 12.84 53.04
C GLN A 185 -15.34 13.10 54.28
N LEU A 186 -14.03 12.82 54.20
CA LEU A 186 -13.08 13.06 55.31
C LEU A 186 -12.93 14.55 55.66
N LEU A 187 -12.97 15.41 54.65
CA LEU A 187 -12.79 16.85 54.81
C LEU A 187 -14.12 17.63 54.95
N GLY A 188 -15.26 16.95 54.76
CA GLY A 188 -16.59 17.56 54.75
C GLY A 188 -16.79 18.61 53.65
N ARG A 189 -16.18 18.42 52.47
CA ARG A 189 -16.23 19.34 51.33
C ARG A 189 -16.96 18.72 50.14
N GLU A 190 -17.38 19.55 49.18
CA GLU A 190 -17.92 19.06 47.91
C GLU A 190 -16.85 18.40 47.04
N GLU A 191 -17.29 17.46 46.20
CA GLU A 191 -16.40 16.74 45.30
C GLU A 191 -15.85 17.69 44.21
N PRO A 192 -14.52 17.75 44.03
CA PRO A 192 -13.93 18.57 42.98
C PRO A 192 -14.23 18.01 41.58
N ASP A 193 -14.26 18.90 40.59
CA ASP A 193 -14.28 18.49 39.18
C ASP A 193 -13.00 17.71 38.85
N LEU A 194 -13.18 16.48 38.37
CA LEU A 194 -12.10 15.55 38.06
C LEU A 194 -11.54 15.73 36.65
N ALA A 195 -12.26 16.41 35.75
CA ALA A 195 -11.85 16.55 34.35
C ALA A 195 -10.44 17.18 34.18
N PRO A 196 -10.06 18.23 34.94
CA PRO A 196 -8.70 18.78 34.88
C PRO A 196 -7.63 17.81 35.38
N VAL A 197 -7.95 17.01 36.40
CA VAL A 197 -7.02 16.05 37.01
C VAL A 197 -6.80 14.86 36.08
N ILE A 198 -7.87 14.35 35.46
CA ILE A 198 -7.79 13.28 34.45
C ILE A 198 -6.89 13.73 33.30
N THR A 199 -7.10 14.96 32.82
CA THR A 199 -6.27 15.57 31.77
C THR A 199 -4.80 15.61 32.19
N GLN A 200 -4.48 16.08 33.40
CA GLN A 200 -3.11 16.13 33.90
C GLN A 200 -2.44 14.76 34.05
N ILE A 201 -3.17 13.74 34.52
CA ILE A 201 -2.64 12.38 34.68
C ILE A 201 -2.35 11.77 33.31
N MET A 202 -3.22 12.00 32.33
CA MET A 202 -3.08 11.45 30.99
C MET A 202 -1.92 12.11 30.22
N ASN A 203 -1.83 13.45 30.24
CA ASN A 203 -0.78 14.27 29.62
C ASN A 203 -0.37 13.79 28.21
N ALA A 204 -1.35 13.38 27.40
CA ALA A 204 -1.13 12.84 26.07
C ALA A 204 -2.26 13.24 25.12
N VAL A 205 -1.97 13.23 23.83
CA VAL A 205 -3.00 13.45 22.79
C VAL A 205 -3.42 12.08 22.28
N PHE A 206 -4.71 11.85 22.16
CA PHE A 206 -5.29 10.60 21.67
C PHE A 206 -5.83 10.80 20.28
N CYS A 207 -5.70 9.79 19.44
CA CYS A 207 -6.35 9.69 18.15
C CYS A 207 -7.09 8.36 18.11
N GLU A 208 -8.41 8.45 17.99
CA GLU A 208 -9.29 7.31 17.83
C GLU A 208 -9.84 7.32 16.41
N GLU A 209 -9.96 6.12 15.86
CA GLU A 209 -10.47 5.92 14.51
C GLU A 209 -11.61 4.92 14.56
N GLU A 210 -12.72 5.28 13.92
CA GLU A 210 -13.87 4.42 13.75
C GLU A 210 -14.14 4.26 12.27
N LEU A 211 -14.07 3.02 11.80
CA LEU A 211 -14.41 2.64 10.45
C LEU A 211 -15.81 2.02 10.44
N GLY A 212 -16.67 2.54 9.57
CA GLY A 212 -18.04 2.14 9.43
C GLY A 212 -18.41 1.83 7.98
N TRP A 213 -19.59 1.22 7.82
CA TRP A 213 -20.17 0.95 6.52
C TRP A 213 -21.61 1.41 6.50
N ASP A 214 -21.91 2.39 5.65
CA ASP A 214 -23.27 2.83 5.39
C ASP A 214 -23.93 1.90 4.35
N LYS A 215 -24.91 1.11 4.82
CA LYS A 215 -25.64 0.15 3.97
C LYS A 215 -26.55 0.83 2.95
N GLU A 216 -27.09 2.01 3.25
CA GLU A 216 -28.03 2.70 2.37
C GLU A 216 -27.29 3.39 1.23
N ARG A 217 -26.17 4.04 1.55
CA ARG A 217 -25.38 4.79 0.56
C ARG A 217 -24.30 3.96 -0.12
N LYS A 218 -24.01 2.75 0.40
CA LYS A 218 -22.89 1.90 -0.01
C LYS A 218 -21.56 2.65 0.03
N LEU A 219 -21.37 3.43 1.10
CA LEU A 219 -20.17 4.20 1.35
C LEU A 219 -19.45 3.62 2.56
N ALA A 220 -18.12 3.56 2.49
CA ALA A 220 -17.30 3.26 3.64
C ALA A 220 -17.01 4.58 4.38
N THR A 221 -17.35 4.65 5.66
CA THR A 221 -17.26 5.87 6.48
C THR A 221 -16.06 5.77 7.42
N CYS A 222 -15.31 6.85 7.59
CA CYS A 222 -14.25 6.94 8.58
C CYS A 222 -14.41 8.21 9.41
N GLU A 223 -14.34 8.03 10.72
CA GLU A 223 -14.33 9.10 11.70
C GLU A 223 -13.05 9.02 12.52
N ILE A 224 -12.30 10.11 12.55
CA ILE A 224 -11.05 10.25 13.29
C ILE A 224 -11.25 11.34 14.32
N THR A 225 -11.21 10.97 15.60
CA THR A 225 -11.35 11.91 16.71
C THR A 225 -10.03 12.09 17.44
N VAL A 226 -9.55 13.33 17.52
CA VAL A 226 -8.31 13.69 18.21
C VAL A 226 -8.65 14.43 19.50
N PHE A 227 -8.25 13.88 20.65
CA PHE A 227 -8.45 14.46 21.98
C PHE A 227 -7.13 15.01 22.53
N ASN A 228 -7.10 16.26 22.97
CA ASN A 228 -5.92 16.84 23.62
C ASN A 228 -6.04 16.75 25.14
N TYR A 229 -5.47 15.71 25.76
CA TYR A 229 -5.33 15.66 27.23
C TYR A 229 -3.99 16.22 27.73
N THR A 230 -3.35 17.15 27.02
CA THR A 230 -2.13 17.83 27.51
C THR A 230 -2.46 19.18 28.13
N ALA A 231 -1.60 19.67 29.02
CA ALA A 231 -1.79 20.97 29.67
C ALA A 231 -1.58 22.19 28.74
N ARG A 232 -1.18 21.98 27.47
CA ARG A 232 -0.93 23.04 26.50
C ARG A 232 -1.82 22.87 25.27
N ALA A 233 -2.15 23.98 24.64
CA ALA A 233 -2.77 23.94 23.33
C ALA A 233 -1.82 23.34 22.29
N ARG A 234 -2.34 22.51 21.39
CA ARG A 234 -1.56 21.80 20.36
C ARG A 234 -2.20 22.01 18.99
N ALA A 235 -1.38 22.18 17.97
CA ALA A 235 -1.82 22.21 16.58
C ALA A 235 -1.22 21.00 15.85
N TYR A 236 -2.07 20.25 15.15
CA TYR A 236 -1.68 19.06 14.41
C TYR A 236 -2.19 19.11 12.98
N THR A 237 -1.47 18.46 12.08
CA THR A 237 -2.00 18.04 10.78
C THR A 237 -2.11 16.53 10.83
N ILE A 238 -3.32 16.01 10.65
CA ILE A 238 -3.58 14.58 10.60
C ILE A 238 -3.57 14.14 9.15
N LEU A 239 -2.96 12.99 8.88
CA LEU A 239 -2.97 12.35 7.58
C LEU A 239 -3.53 10.96 7.72
N ALA A 240 -4.36 10.52 6.78
CA ALA A 240 -4.89 9.17 6.77
C ALA A 240 -4.58 8.50 5.44
N LYS A 241 -4.12 7.25 5.51
CA LYS A 241 -3.97 6.40 4.33
C LYS A 241 -5.33 5.85 3.94
N TRP A 242 -5.71 6.01 2.68
CA TRP A 242 -6.97 5.47 2.15
C TRP A 242 -6.68 4.66 0.88
N PRO A 243 -7.51 3.66 0.55
CA PRO A 243 -7.31 2.80 -0.60
C PRO A 243 -7.68 3.52 -1.90
N GLU A 244 -6.81 4.41 -2.36
CA GLU A 244 -6.97 5.12 -3.64
C GLU A 244 -6.81 4.14 -4.81
N SER A 245 -7.78 4.14 -5.73
CA SER A 245 -7.73 3.42 -7.01
C SER A 245 -8.66 4.11 -8.00
N ASP A 246 -8.57 3.75 -9.29
CA ASP A 246 -9.42 4.35 -10.35
C ASP A 246 -10.92 4.14 -10.09
N SER A 247 -11.28 3.12 -9.32
CA SER A 247 -12.66 2.80 -8.94
C SER A 247 -13.09 3.38 -7.60
N VAL A 248 -12.15 3.84 -6.76
CA VAL A 248 -12.42 4.29 -5.39
C VAL A 248 -12.17 5.79 -5.28
N ALA A 249 -13.24 6.55 -4.98
CA ALA A 249 -13.18 7.99 -4.86
C ALA A 249 -13.74 8.47 -3.52
N MET A 250 -13.07 9.45 -2.91
CA MET A 250 -13.55 10.16 -1.72
C MET A 250 -14.71 11.08 -2.10
N LYS A 251 -15.88 10.86 -1.50
CA LYS A 251 -17.14 11.55 -1.88
C LYS A 251 -17.56 12.60 -0.88
N GLU A 252 -17.54 12.27 0.41
CA GLU A 252 -17.95 13.18 1.48
C GLU A 252 -16.72 13.51 2.32
N ASN A 253 -16.31 14.78 2.34
CA ASN A 253 -15.21 15.27 3.15
C ASN A 253 -15.48 16.72 3.58
N PRO A 254 -16.33 16.93 4.59
CA PRO A 254 -16.78 18.26 5.03
C PRO A 254 -15.62 19.15 5.51
N MET A 255 -14.56 18.55 6.06
CA MET A 255 -13.38 19.27 6.56
C MET A 255 -12.38 19.62 5.43
N GLY A 256 -12.62 19.17 4.21
CA GLY A 256 -11.74 19.41 3.07
C GLY A 256 -10.35 18.77 3.24
N GLY A 257 -9.30 19.56 3.15
CA GLY A 257 -7.92 19.07 3.19
C GLY A 257 -7.29 18.92 1.81
N ARG A 258 -6.14 18.26 1.76
CA ARG A 258 -5.32 18.16 0.55
C ARG A 258 -4.72 16.78 0.38
N LYS A 259 -4.64 16.34 -0.88
CA LYS A 259 -3.82 15.17 -1.25
C LYS A 259 -2.35 15.51 -1.04
N GLU A 260 -1.63 14.65 -0.33
CA GLU A 260 -0.19 14.82 -0.05
C GLU A 260 0.68 13.91 -0.92
N ALA A 261 0.18 12.72 -1.21
CA ALA A 261 0.74 11.71 -2.09
C ALA A 261 -0.39 10.74 -2.48
N HIS A 262 -0.15 9.84 -3.43
CA HIS A 262 -1.08 8.75 -3.75
C HIS A 262 -1.48 7.94 -2.51
N GLY A 263 -2.79 7.79 -2.29
CA GLY A 263 -3.37 7.09 -1.15
C GLY A 263 -3.22 7.81 0.20
N LEU A 264 -2.76 9.06 0.24
CA LEU A 264 -2.53 9.81 1.48
C LEU A 264 -3.19 11.20 1.44
N TRP A 265 -4.16 11.40 2.34
CA TRP A 265 -4.89 12.66 2.47
C TRP A 265 -4.56 13.36 3.79
N ALA A 266 -4.47 14.69 3.79
CA ALA A 266 -4.13 15.48 4.97
C ALA A 266 -5.15 16.55 5.33
N TRP A 267 -5.45 16.66 6.63
CA TRP A 267 -6.28 17.67 7.24
C TRP A 267 -5.48 18.47 8.25
N ARG A 268 -5.50 19.79 8.11
CA ARG A 268 -4.95 20.71 9.10
C ARG A 268 -6.03 20.96 10.15
N LEU A 269 -5.77 20.56 11.39
CA LEU A 269 -6.68 20.84 12.50
C LEU A 269 -6.45 22.25 13.04
N ASP A 270 -7.53 22.84 13.54
CA ASP A 270 -7.44 24.02 14.38
C ASP A 270 -6.69 23.71 15.68
N THR A 271 -6.26 24.76 16.37
CA THR A 271 -5.52 24.61 17.62
C THR A 271 -6.41 23.98 18.68
N LEU A 272 -6.07 22.78 19.12
CA LEU A 272 -6.76 22.03 20.16
C LEU A 272 -6.33 22.55 21.53
N ASN A 273 -7.25 23.18 22.26
CA ASN A 273 -7.05 23.55 23.65
C ASN A 273 -6.99 22.31 24.57
N PRO A 274 -6.41 22.41 25.77
CA PRO A 274 -6.46 21.34 26.77
C PRO A 274 -7.91 20.89 27.05
N GLY A 275 -8.17 19.58 26.98
CA GLY A 275 -9.50 18.99 27.16
C GLY A 275 -10.42 19.09 25.95
N ALA A 276 -10.03 19.77 24.87
CA ALA A 276 -10.81 19.85 23.65
C ALA A 276 -10.54 18.66 22.71
N SER A 277 -11.51 18.38 21.84
CA SER A 277 -11.39 17.40 20.77
C SER A 277 -11.72 18.00 19.40
N ALA A 278 -11.20 17.38 18.34
CA ALA A 278 -11.61 17.66 16.97
C ALA A 278 -11.89 16.33 16.26
N THR A 279 -12.92 16.35 15.43
CA THR A 279 -13.38 15.18 14.68
C THR A 279 -13.26 15.46 13.19
N ILE A 280 -12.63 14.54 12.47
CA ILE A 280 -12.54 14.53 11.02
C ILE A 280 -13.40 13.35 10.55
N SER A 281 -14.37 13.60 9.68
CA SER A 281 -15.15 12.55 9.04
C SER A 281 -14.98 12.61 7.53
N PHE A 282 -14.85 11.45 6.89
CA PHE A 282 -14.88 11.33 5.44
C PHE A 282 -15.42 9.97 4.99
N SER A 283 -15.97 9.94 3.77
CA SER A 283 -16.58 8.74 3.18
C SER A 283 -16.04 8.43 1.80
N LEU A 284 -15.83 7.13 1.54
CA LEU A 284 -15.30 6.59 0.29
C LEU A 284 -16.40 5.83 -0.47
N SER A 285 -16.37 5.98 -1.80
CA SER A 285 -17.22 5.24 -2.73
C SER A 285 -16.40 4.23 -3.53
N GLY A 286 -17.03 3.17 -4.07
CA GLY A 286 -16.34 2.14 -4.87
C GLY A 286 -15.81 0.93 -4.09
N LEU A 287 -15.90 0.96 -2.76
CA LEU A 287 -15.56 -0.17 -1.89
C LEU A 287 -16.80 -1.00 -1.56
N GLY A 288 -16.63 -2.28 -1.31
CA GLY A 288 -17.62 -3.18 -0.72
C GLY A 288 -17.52 -3.26 0.81
N ARG A 289 -18.51 -3.89 1.45
CA ARG A 289 -18.55 -4.07 2.90
C ARG A 289 -17.36 -4.92 3.37
N GLY A 290 -16.53 -4.34 4.25
CA GLY A 290 -15.36 -5.03 4.83
C GLY A 290 -14.07 -4.86 4.01
N ASP A 291 -14.12 -4.19 2.86
CA ASP A 291 -12.93 -3.93 2.04
C ASP A 291 -11.93 -2.96 2.72
N TRP A 292 -12.43 -2.15 3.65
CA TRP A 292 -11.65 -1.17 4.40
C TRP A 292 -11.80 -1.39 5.90
N GLY A 293 -10.96 -2.27 6.44
CA GLY A 293 -10.99 -2.65 7.86
C GLY A 293 -9.93 -1.99 8.75
N ASP A 294 -8.93 -1.34 8.17
CA ASP A 294 -7.88 -0.63 8.92
C ASP A 294 -7.35 0.56 8.11
N THR A 295 -6.97 1.62 8.82
CA THR A 295 -6.44 2.87 8.29
C THR A 295 -5.21 3.29 9.07
N ASP A 296 -4.10 3.48 8.36
CA ASP A 296 -2.91 4.07 8.96
C ASP A 296 -3.11 5.58 9.10
N ILE A 297 -3.12 6.05 10.34
CA ILE A 297 -3.16 7.48 10.67
C ILE A 297 -1.75 7.96 10.98
N PHE A 298 -1.36 9.03 10.32
CA PHE A 298 -0.14 9.77 10.56
C PHE A 298 -0.43 11.17 11.07
N PHE A 299 0.56 11.80 11.71
CA PHE A 299 0.44 13.20 12.12
C PHE A 299 1.72 13.99 11.89
N ARG A 300 1.56 15.30 11.71
CA ARG A 300 2.60 16.32 11.82
C ARG A 300 2.28 17.26 12.98
N GLY A 301 3.26 17.51 13.83
CA GLY A 301 3.14 18.43 14.95
C GLY A 301 4.11 18.10 16.08
N ASN A 302 4.02 18.90 17.14
CA ASN A 302 4.89 18.77 18.31
C ASN A 302 4.26 17.88 19.38
N GLY A 303 5.04 16.94 19.90
CA GLY A 303 4.58 15.91 20.82
C GLY A 303 4.12 14.66 20.09
N ASP A 304 3.87 13.60 20.85
CA ASP A 304 3.39 12.33 20.32
C ASP A 304 1.87 12.22 20.47
N ILE A 305 1.24 11.56 19.51
CA ILE A 305 -0.18 11.20 19.55
C ILE A 305 -0.28 9.69 19.73
N ILE A 306 -1.02 9.26 20.74
CA ILE A 306 -1.34 7.85 20.95
C ILE A 306 -2.41 7.45 19.93
N GLY A 307 -2.12 6.42 19.13
CA GLY A 307 -3.02 5.98 18.05
C GLY A 307 -2.65 6.49 16.66
N ALA A 308 -1.67 7.41 16.54
CA ALA A 308 -1.19 7.89 15.25
C ALA A 308 0.34 7.83 15.18
N THR A 309 0.89 7.66 13.97
CA THR A 309 2.34 7.60 13.76
C THR A 309 2.86 8.95 13.29
N LYS A 310 3.97 9.43 13.85
CA LYS A 310 4.60 10.65 13.33
C LYS A 310 5.09 10.39 11.92
N ILE A 311 4.70 11.22 10.96
CA ILE A 311 5.14 11.03 9.57
C ILE A 311 6.64 11.29 9.44
N ASP A 312 7.34 10.41 8.73
CA ASP A 312 8.73 10.62 8.34
C ASP A 312 8.75 11.45 7.05
N GLU A 313 9.27 12.67 7.12
CA GLU A 313 9.31 13.59 5.99
C GLU A 313 10.14 13.04 4.83
N LYS A 314 11.20 12.27 5.11
CA LYS A 314 12.04 11.66 4.08
C LYS A 314 11.28 10.60 3.29
N LEU A 315 10.54 9.75 3.99
CA LEU A 315 9.73 8.70 3.37
C LEU A 315 8.62 9.31 2.51
N LEU A 316 8.00 10.40 2.98
CA LEU A 316 6.98 11.10 2.20
C LEU A 316 7.55 11.73 0.93
N GLU A 317 8.74 12.32 1.03
CA GLU A 317 9.44 12.89 -0.13
C GLU A 317 9.82 11.81 -1.15
N GLU A 318 10.27 10.64 -0.69
CA GLU A 318 10.50 9.47 -1.55
C GLU A 318 9.21 9.01 -2.26
N LEU A 319 8.07 8.98 -1.57
CA LEU A 319 6.77 8.63 -2.17
C LEU A 319 6.35 9.62 -3.25
N ARG A 320 6.49 10.93 -2.97
CA ARG A 320 6.19 11.99 -3.93
C ARG A 320 7.12 11.96 -5.13
N ASN A 321 8.41 11.76 -4.90
CA ASN A 321 9.39 11.66 -5.98
C ASN A 321 9.10 10.45 -6.86
N ARG A 322 8.70 9.33 -6.28
CA ARG A 322 8.29 8.13 -7.03
C ARG A 322 7.03 8.37 -7.85
N GLU A 323 6.00 8.97 -7.26
CA GLU A 323 4.77 9.35 -7.96
C GLU A 323 5.05 10.32 -9.13
N ALA A 324 5.90 11.32 -8.91
CA ALA A 324 6.31 12.28 -9.94
C ALA A 324 7.12 11.61 -11.05
N LEU A 325 8.01 10.67 -10.71
CA LEU A 325 8.78 9.91 -11.70
C LEU A 325 7.85 9.08 -12.58
N ARG A 326 6.89 8.38 -11.96
CA ARG A 326 5.90 7.56 -12.65
C ARG A 326 5.03 8.40 -13.60
N ALA A 327 4.54 9.54 -13.14
CA ALA A 327 3.78 10.46 -13.98
C ALA A 327 4.63 11.01 -15.15
N ALA A 328 5.90 11.31 -14.92
CA ALA A 328 6.80 11.77 -15.98
C ALA A 328 7.10 10.68 -17.01
N GLU A 329 7.29 9.42 -16.59
CA GLU A 329 7.46 8.28 -17.49
C GLU A 329 6.22 8.04 -18.35
N GLU A 330 5.02 8.18 -17.77
CA GLU A 330 3.75 8.06 -18.48
C GLU A 330 3.52 9.21 -19.48
N GLU A 331 3.91 10.43 -19.12
CA GLU A 331 3.92 11.57 -20.06
C GLU A 331 4.90 11.41 -21.21
N VAL A 332 6.09 10.83 -20.97
CA VAL A 332 7.06 10.54 -22.03
C VAL A 332 6.51 9.45 -22.96
N ARG A 333 5.93 8.39 -22.39
CA ARG A 333 5.32 7.29 -23.14
C ARG A 333 4.18 7.76 -24.05
N SER A 334 3.28 8.61 -23.53
CA SER A 334 2.19 9.19 -24.33
C SER A 334 2.65 10.14 -25.44
N LYS A 335 3.85 10.71 -25.34
CA LYS A 335 4.48 11.53 -26.40
C LYS A 335 5.22 10.69 -27.44
N ASP A 336 5.68 9.49 -27.08
CA ASP A 336 6.31 8.55 -28.01
C ASP A 336 5.28 7.79 -28.86
N ASP A 337 4.08 7.52 -28.34
CA ASP A 337 2.97 6.89 -29.09
C ASP A 337 2.62 7.61 -30.43
N PRO A 338 2.49 8.95 -30.52
CA PRO A 338 2.24 9.62 -31.80
C PRO A 338 3.46 9.72 -32.72
N VAL A 339 4.70 9.58 -32.20
CA VAL A 339 5.92 9.63 -33.01
C VAL A 339 6.18 8.29 -33.70
N ILE A 340 5.84 7.19 -33.03
CA ILE A 340 5.96 5.83 -33.60
C ILE A 340 4.87 5.57 -34.64
N ASP A 341 3.65 6.08 -34.44
CA ASP A 341 2.54 5.93 -35.42
C ASP A 341 2.87 6.59 -36.77
N GLY A 342 3.46 7.80 -36.74
CA GLY A 342 3.89 8.50 -37.96
C GLY A 342 5.13 7.91 -38.65
N LEU A 343 5.90 7.06 -37.96
CA LEU A 343 7.02 6.30 -38.52
C LEU A 343 6.57 4.95 -39.11
N ALA A 344 5.54 4.33 -38.53
CA ALA A 344 4.91 3.13 -39.07
C ALA A 344 4.16 3.42 -40.38
N GLU A 345 3.38 4.52 -40.44
CA GLU A 345 2.71 4.95 -41.68
C GLU A 345 3.73 5.28 -42.80
N ARG A 346 4.92 5.76 -42.47
CA ARG A 346 6.00 6.02 -43.45
C ARG A 346 6.73 4.78 -43.93
N ALA A 347 6.61 3.66 -43.22
CA ALA A 347 7.23 2.39 -43.61
C ALA A 347 6.31 1.53 -44.50
N GLU A 348 5.02 1.87 -44.58
CA GLU A 348 4.03 1.17 -45.42
C GLU A 348 3.92 1.72 -46.86
N ASP A 349 4.65 2.77 -47.22
CA ASP A 349 4.75 3.21 -48.62
C ASP A 349 5.80 2.35 -49.35
N PRO A 350 5.40 1.47 -50.29
CA PRO A 350 6.36 0.72 -51.07
C PRO A 350 7.10 1.68 -52.02
N LEU A 351 8.42 1.68 -51.91
CA LEU A 351 9.39 2.30 -52.82
C LEU A 351 8.87 2.32 -54.27
N GLN A 352 8.49 3.50 -54.77
CA GLN A 352 8.37 3.71 -56.21
C GLN A 352 9.77 3.59 -56.84
N ASP A 353 9.96 2.51 -57.58
CA ASP A 353 11.16 2.20 -58.35
C ASP A 353 11.41 3.30 -59.40
N PRO A 354 12.54 4.04 -59.37
CA PRO A 354 12.77 5.18 -60.26
C PRO A 354 13.24 4.77 -61.68
N ALA A 355 13.01 3.52 -62.10
CA ALA A 355 13.50 2.99 -63.36
C ALA A 355 12.38 2.43 -64.25
N ARG A 356 11.38 3.24 -64.61
CA ARG A 356 10.48 2.93 -65.74
C ARG A 356 9.77 4.16 -66.32
N GLU A 357 10.54 5.17 -66.70
CA GLU A 357 10.13 6.08 -67.77
C GLU A 357 10.83 5.71 -69.09
N LYS A 358 10.01 5.66 -70.14
CA LYS A 358 10.30 5.53 -71.59
C LYS A 358 9.94 4.18 -72.20
N ILE A 359 8.66 4.01 -72.50
CA ILE A 359 8.27 3.50 -73.83
C ILE A 359 7.29 4.53 -74.41
N PHE A 360 7.82 5.31 -75.34
CA PHE A 360 7.08 6.25 -76.18
C PHE A 360 6.21 5.45 -77.16
N ASP A 361 4.97 5.87 -77.26
CA ASP A 361 3.96 5.46 -78.23
C ASP A 361 4.45 5.74 -79.67
N MET A 362 4.47 4.71 -80.52
CA MET A 362 4.50 4.87 -81.97
C MET A 362 3.34 4.05 -82.55
N GLY A 363 2.30 4.78 -82.94
CA GLY A 363 1.12 4.25 -83.60
C GLY A 363 1.39 3.68 -84.99
N SER A 364 0.52 2.71 -85.30
CA SER A 364 -0.14 2.48 -86.60
C SER A 364 0.69 2.55 -87.88
N LEU A 365 0.79 1.41 -88.57
CA LEU A 365 0.68 1.32 -90.04
C LEU A 365 0.28 -0.12 -90.43
N ALA A 366 -0.90 -0.25 -91.04
CA ALA A 366 -1.36 -1.45 -91.73
C ALA A 366 -0.63 -1.58 -93.09
N PRO A 367 -0.52 -2.78 -93.68
CA PRO A 367 0.06 -2.95 -95.00
C PRO A 367 -1.00 -2.70 -96.10
N ASP A 368 -0.72 -1.75 -96.98
CA ASP A 368 -1.44 -1.60 -98.25
C ASP A 368 -1.14 -2.79 -99.18
N GLN A 369 -2.20 -3.34 -99.78
CA GLN A 369 -2.11 -4.15 -101.00
C GLN A 369 -1.95 -3.22 -102.20
N GLU A 370 -1.01 -3.54 -103.11
CA GLU A 370 -1.22 -3.77 -104.55
C GLU A 370 0.03 -3.42 -105.41
N VAL A 371 0.52 -4.47 -106.09
CA VAL A 371 0.88 -4.56 -107.53
C VAL A 371 1.70 -3.42 -108.17
N VAL A 372 2.90 -3.73 -108.70
CA VAL A 372 3.31 -3.53 -110.13
C VAL A 372 4.54 -4.40 -110.46
N GLU A 373 4.39 -5.20 -111.53
CA GLU A 373 5.34 -5.89 -112.44
C GLU A 373 6.42 -6.87 -111.94
#